data_AF-A0A528D023-F1
#
_entry.id   AF-A0A528D023-F1
#
_cell.length_a   1.000
_cell.length_b   1.000
_cell.length_c   1.000
_cell.angle_alpha   90.00
_cell.angle_beta   90.00
_cell.angle_gamma   90.00
#
_symmetry.space_group_name_H-M   'P 1'
#
loop_
_entity.id
_entity.type
_entity.pdbx_description
1 polymer ?
#
loop_
_entity_poly.entity_id
_entity_poly.type
_entity_poly.pdbx_seq_one_letter_code
_entity_poly.pdbx_strand_id
1 'polypeptide(L)'
;AGLRRALRTMARGDDVTLTDYGTPLGLPPLRHLLARRMAEHGIEAPPDQIMLTESGTQAIDLLCRFLLEPGDTVLVDDPCYFNFHALLRAHRAKVVGVPYTPSGPDI
;
A
#
# COMPACT_ATOMS: atom_id res chain seq x y z
N ALA A 1 13.02 -0.54 22.39
CA ALA A 1 14.32 -1.26 22.58
C ALA A 1 14.68 -2.18 21.42
N GLY A 2 13.72 -2.88 20.79
CA GLY A 2 13.95 -3.83 19.69
C GLY A 2 14.54 -3.21 18.42
N LEU A 3 13.96 -2.11 17.91
CA LEU A 3 14.40 -1.48 16.65
C LEU A 3 15.89 -1.09 16.68
N ARG A 4 16.34 -0.39 17.72
CA ARG A 4 17.76 -0.02 17.91
C ARG A 4 18.69 -1.24 18.01
N ARG A 5 18.20 -2.37 18.52
CA ARG A 5 18.98 -3.62 18.54
C ARG A 5 19.07 -4.21 17.12
N ALA A 6 17.97 -4.28 16.40
CA ALA A 6 17.93 -4.78 15.02
C ALA A 6 18.85 -3.97 14.10
N LEU A 7 18.77 -2.63 14.15
CA LEU A 7 19.64 -1.74 13.37
C LEU A 7 21.13 -1.97 13.68
N ARG A 8 21.51 -2.16 14.96
CA ARG A 8 22.89 -2.47 15.34
C ARG A 8 23.35 -3.85 14.86
N THR A 9 22.45 -4.83 14.80
CA THR A 9 22.75 -6.15 14.24
C THR A 9 23.00 -6.04 12.74
N MET A 10 22.12 -5.34 12.01
CA MET A 10 22.26 -5.13 10.56
C MET A 10 23.55 -4.39 10.21
N ALA A 11 23.89 -3.33 10.96
CA ALA A 11 25.11 -2.55 10.73
C ALA A 11 26.42 -3.31 10.99
N ARG A 12 26.38 -4.46 11.65
CA ARG A 12 27.55 -5.29 11.97
C ARG A 12 27.69 -6.53 11.07
N GLY A 13 26.71 -6.80 10.22
CA GLY A 13 26.78 -7.90 9.25
C GLY A 13 27.56 -7.47 8.00
N ASP A 14 28.22 -8.42 7.35
CA ASP A 14 28.88 -8.24 6.03
C ASP A 14 27.85 -8.22 4.87
N ASP A 15 26.70 -7.58 5.09
CA ASP A 15 25.50 -7.87 4.35
C ASP A 15 25.36 -6.97 3.12
N VAL A 16 25.70 -7.53 1.95
CA VAL A 16 25.50 -6.96 0.61
C VAL A 16 24.05 -6.46 0.43
N THR A 17 23.09 -7.01 1.18
CA THR A 17 21.67 -6.60 1.14
C THR A 17 21.40 -5.15 1.57
N LEU A 18 22.31 -4.49 2.30
CA LEU A 18 22.19 -3.05 2.61
C LEU A 18 22.61 -2.15 1.45
N THR A 19 23.42 -2.67 0.53
CA THR A 19 24.04 -1.91 -0.56
C THR A 19 23.49 -2.27 -1.93
N ASP A 20 22.89 -3.45 -2.08
CA ASP A 20 22.25 -3.89 -3.30
C ASP A 20 20.82 -3.40 -3.44
N TYR A 21 20.37 -3.33 -4.69
CA TYR A 21 18.96 -3.10 -4.99
C TYR A 21 18.11 -4.28 -4.55
N GLY A 22 17.04 -3.99 -3.81
CA GLY A 22 16.04 -4.99 -3.45
C GLY A 22 15.17 -5.42 -4.64
N THR A 23 14.40 -6.50 -4.44
CA THR A 23 13.40 -6.91 -5.44
C THR A 23 12.27 -5.87 -5.53
N PRO A 24 11.60 -5.72 -6.70
CA PRO A 24 10.47 -4.79 -6.83
C PRO A 24 9.30 -5.05 -5.88
N LEU A 25 9.14 -6.30 -5.42
CA LEU A 25 8.13 -6.67 -4.42
C LEU A 25 8.52 -6.31 -2.99
N GLY A 26 9.79 -5.94 -2.76
CA GLY A 26 10.34 -5.69 -1.43
C GLY A 26 10.87 -6.94 -0.72
N LEU A 27 11.35 -6.72 0.51
CA LEU A 27 12.10 -7.69 1.31
C LEU A 27 11.32 -9.01 1.53
N PRO A 28 11.77 -10.16 0.99
CA PRO A 28 11.01 -11.41 1.05
C PRO A 28 10.65 -11.89 2.47
N PRO A 29 11.56 -11.86 3.47
CA PRO A 29 11.20 -12.23 4.85
C PRO A 29 10.05 -11.41 5.43
N LEU A 30 9.98 -10.11 5.12
CA LEU A 30 8.90 -9.24 5.59
C LEU A 30 7.58 -9.60 4.91
N ARG A 31 7.59 -9.91 3.61
CA ARG A 31 6.38 -10.38 2.90
C ARG A 31 5.82 -11.67 3.48
N HIS A 32 6.67 -12.64 3.83
CA HIS A 32 6.22 -13.87 4.49
C HIS A 32 5.60 -13.61 5.87
N LEU A 33 6.18 -12.68 6.64
CA LEU A 33 5.62 -12.27 7.92
C LEU A 33 4.26 -11.58 7.76
N LEU A 34 4.11 -10.72 6.76
CA LEU A 34 2.85 -10.05 6.45
C LEU A 34 1.79 -11.05 5.98
N ALA A 35 2.12 -12.00 5.11
CA ALA A 35 1.21 -13.05 4.66
C ALA A 35 0.60 -13.83 5.84
N ARG A 36 1.45 -14.26 6.78
CA ARG A 36 0.99 -14.93 8.00
C ARG A 36 0.08 -14.05 8.85
N ARG A 37 0.44 -12.77 9.02
CA ARG A 37 -0.35 -11.81 9.80
C ARG A 37 -1.70 -11.51 9.14
N MET A 38 -1.76 -11.46 7.82
CA MET A 38 -3.00 -11.27 7.05
C MET A 38 -3.91 -12.50 7.19
N ALA A 39 -3.35 -13.71 7.17
CA ALA A 39 -4.11 -14.93 7.41
C ALA A 39 -4.76 -14.96 8.80
N GLU A 40 -4.10 -14.41 9.84
CA GLU A 40 -4.70 -14.23 11.17
C GLU A 40 -5.95 -13.34 11.17
N HIS A 41 -6.12 -12.49 10.14
CA HIS A 41 -7.29 -11.63 9.93
C HIS A 41 -8.24 -12.20 8.87
N GLY A 42 -8.07 -13.46 8.45
CA GLY A 42 -8.90 -14.13 7.44
C GLY A 42 -8.60 -13.71 6.00
N ILE A 43 -7.47 -13.05 5.74
CA ILE A 43 -7.06 -12.64 4.39
C ILE A 43 -5.99 -13.60 3.89
N GLU A 44 -6.34 -14.48 2.96
CA GLU A 44 -5.40 -15.39 2.30
C GLU A 44 -4.67 -14.66 1.17
N ALA A 45 -3.44 -14.20 1.46
CA ALA A 45 -2.56 -13.59 0.48
C ALA A 45 -1.17 -14.25 0.55
N PRO A 46 -0.78 -15.10 -0.43
CA PRO A 46 0.56 -15.66 -0.47
C PRO A 46 1.61 -14.56 -0.71
N PRO A 47 2.90 -14.78 -0.32
CA PRO A 47 3.91 -13.72 -0.34
C PRO A 47 4.14 -13.06 -1.71
N ASP A 48 3.90 -13.76 -2.80
CA ASP A 48 3.98 -13.28 -4.20
C ASP A 48 2.86 -12.31 -4.58
N GLN A 49 1.74 -12.31 -3.84
CA GLN A 49 0.67 -11.32 -3.97
C GLN A 49 0.87 -10.09 -3.06
N ILE A 50 1.97 -10.02 -2.32
CA ILE A 50 2.29 -8.90 -1.43
C ILE A 50 3.44 -8.09 -2.07
N MET A 51 3.22 -6.79 -2.24
CA MET A 51 4.24 -5.82 -2.64
C MET A 51 4.42 -4.80 -1.51
N LEU A 52 5.67 -4.54 -1.13
CA LEU A 52 5.98 -3.46 -0.20
C LEU A 52 6.09 -2.13 -0.95
N THR A 53 5.49 -1.10 -0.36
CA THR A 53 5.53 0.27 -0.87
C THR A 53 6.04 1.21 0.22
N GLU A 54 6.64 2.34 -0.17
CA GLU A 54 7.12 3.39 0.73
C GLU A 54 5.99 4.00 1.56
N SER A 55 4.76 4.02 1.03
CA SER A 55 3.58 4.52 1.74
C SER A 55 2.27 4.01 1.14
N GLY A 56 1.17 4.17 1.90
CA GLY A 56 -0.18 3.92 1.38
C GLY A 56 -0.53 4.80 0.19
N THR A 57 -0.07 6.05 0.15
CA THR A 57 -0.27 6.95 -1.00
C THR A 57 0.41 6.40 -2.26
N GLN A 58 1.64 5.88 -2.14
CA GLN A 58 2.33 5.26 -3.27
C GLN A 58 1.61 3.98 -3.75
N ALA A 59 1.13 3.15 -2.82
CA ALA A 59 0.36 1.97 -3.18
C ALA A 59 -0.88 2.32 -4.02
N ILE A 60 -1.61 3.35 -3.61
CA ILE A 60 -2.81 3.79 -4.34
C ILE A 60 -2.44 4.45 -5.67
N ASP A 61 -1.34 5.20 -5.74
CA ASP A 61 -0.84 5.74 -7.02
C ASP A 61 -0.53 4.62 -8.03
N LEU A 62 0.12 3.54 -7.58
CA LEU A 62 0.40 2.38 -8.43
C LEU A 62 -0.88 1.71 -8.93
N LEU A 63 -1.88 1.55 -8.05
CA LEU A 63 -3.20 1.04 -8.45
C LEU A 63 -3.87 1.96 -9.48
N CYS A 64 -3.84 3.27 -9.28
CA CYS A 64 -4.40 4.22 -10.23
C CYS A 64 -3.73 4.14 -11.61
N ARG A 65 -2.39 4.06 -11.65
CA ARG A 65 -1.64 3.89 -12.91
C ARG A 65 -1.95 2.59 -13.63
N PHE A 66 -2.25 1.53 -12.88
CA PHE A 66 -2.49 0.21 -13.43
C PHE A 66 -3.94 0.02 -13.90
N LEU A 67 -4.91 0.63 -13.19
CA LEU A 67 -6.33 0.35 -13.37
C LEU A 67 -7.13 1.48 -14.05
N LEU A 68 -6.65 2.73 -14.03
CA LEU A 68 -7.43 3.88 -14.48
C LEU A 68 -6.94 4.41 -15.83
N GLU A 69 -7.89 4.82 -16.65
CA GLU A 69 -7.68 5.65 -17.82
C GLU A 69 -8.22 7.08 -17.59
N PRO A 70 -7.67 8.10 -18.29
CA PRO A 70 -8.20 9.46 -18.20
C PRO A 70 -9.70 9.52 -18.55
N GLY A 71 -10.49 10.07 -17.64
CA GLY A 71 -11.94 10.21 -17.80
C GLY A 71 -12.77 9.14 -17.10
N ASP A 72 -12.13 8.08 -16.58
CA ASP A 72 -12.78 7.06 -15.73
C ASP A 72 -13.37 7.67 -14.47
N THR A 73 -14.44 7.06 -13.98
CA THR A 73 -15.12 7.50 -12.76
C THR A 73 -14.65 6.67 -11.57
N VAL A 74 -14.20 7.35 -10.52
CA VAL A 74 -13.83 6.74 -9.24
C VAL A 74 -14.76 7.25 -8.14
N LEU A 75 -15.42 6.31 -7.47
CA LEU A 75 -16.24 6.59 -6.29
C LEU A 75 -15.33 6.72 -5.06
N VAL A 76 -15.57 7.75 -4.25
CA VAL A 76 -14.87 7.96 -2.97
C VAL A 76 -15.89 8.29 -1.89
N ASP A 77 -15.59 7.94 -0.65
CA ASP A 77 -16.45 8.34 0.48
C ASP A 77 -16.54 9.88 0.61
N ASP A 78 -17.63 10.39 1.17
CA ASP A 78 -17.77 11.78 1.57
C ASP A 78 -18.21 11.85 3.05
N PRO A 79 -17.30 12.23 3.99
CA PRO A 79 -15.92 12.65 3.76
C PRO A 79 -14.94 11.47 3.55
N CYS A 80 -13.96 11.61 2.64
CA CYS A 80 -12.84 10.67 2.48
C CYS A 80 -11.48 11.26 2.89
N TYR A 81 -10.43 10.45 2.80
CA TYR A 81 -9.05 10.89 2.96
C TYR A 81 -8.67 11.90 1.87
N PHE A 82 -8.45 13.15 2.26
CA PHE A 82 -8.30 14.30 1.37
C PHE A 82 -7.26 14.12 0.24
N ASN A 83 -6.18 13.36 0.47
CA ASN A 83 -5.15 13.10 -0.52
C ASN A 83 -5.67 12.34 -1.75
N PHE A 84 -6.78 11.60 -1.64
CA PHE A 84 -7.39 10.90 -2.78
C PHE A 84 -7.85 11.87 -3.86
N HIS A 85 -8.41 13.02 -3.49
CA HIS A 85 -8.83 14.01 -4.48
C HIS A 85 -7.67 14.54 -5.32
N ALA A 86 -6.53 14.84 -4.68
CA ALA A 86 -5.35 15.30 -5.39
C ALA A 86 -4.77 14.20 -6.29
N LEU A 87 -4.67 12.98 -5.78
CA LEU A 87 -4.16 11.82 -6.51
C LEU A 87 -5.01 11.48 -7.74
N LEU A 88 -6.32 11.33 -7.56
CA LEU A 88 -7.25 10.95 -8.63
C LEU A 88 -7.34 12.03 -9.72
N ARG A 89 -7.27 13.31 -9.33
CA ARG A 89 -7.18 14.41 -10.31
C ARG A 89 -5.90 14.36 -11.14
N ALA A 90 -4.77 13.97 -10.55
CA ALA A 90 -3.51 13.80 -11.29
C ALA A 90 -3.63 12.71 -12.38
N HIS A 91 -4.45 11.68 -12.12
CA HIS A 91 -4.80 10.62 -13.08
C HIS A 91 -5.93 11.01 -14.05
N ARG A 92 -6.43 12.25 -13.98
CA ARG A 92 -7.56 12.77 -14.80
C ARG A 92 -8.84 11.93 -14.63
N ALA A 93 -9.00 11.30 -13.47
CA ALA A 93 -10.24 10.60 -13.13
C ALA A 93 -11.33 11.60 -12.73
N LYS A 94 -12.59 11.25 -13.01
CA LYS A 94 -13.78 11.93 -12.50
C LYS A 94 -14.08 11.37 -11.12
N VAL A 95 -13.95 12.22 -10.10
CA VAL A 95 -14.20 11.82 -8.71
C VAL A 95 -15.65 12.09 -8.35
N VAL A 96 -16.36 11.06 -7.88
CA VAL A 96 -17.74 11.16 -7.40
C VAL A 96 -17.76 10.78 -5.93
N GLY A 97 -18.23 11.69 -5.08
CA GLY A 97 -18.39 11.45 -3.64
C GLY A 97 -19.64 10.64 -3.36
N VAL A 98 -19.54 9.65 -2.47
CA VAL A 98 -20.64 8.85 -1.93
C VAL A 98 -20.79 9.19 -0.45
N PRO A 99 -21.91 9.80 -0.01
CA PRO A 99 -22.12 10.16 1.38
C PRO A 99 -21.93 8.96 2.32
N TYR A 100 -21.11 9.13 3.35
CA TYR A 100 -20.87 8.08 4.34
C TYR A 100 -21.87 8.21 5.49
N THR A 101 -22.81 7.26 5.57
CA THR A 101 -23.85 7.21 6.61
C THR A 101 -23.37 6.38 7.82
N PRO A 102 -24.09 6.41 8.96
CA PRO A 102 -23.79 5.53 10.10
C PRO A 102 -23.82 4.02 9.78
N SER A 103 -24.52 3.65 8.70
CA SER A 103 -24.60 2.26 8.20
C SER A 103 -23.59 1.94 7.09
N GLY A 104 -22.77 2.92 6.67
CA GLY A 104 -21.82 2.78 5.55
C GLY A 104 -22.09 3.74 4.39
N PRO A 105 -21.41 3.56 3.25
CA PRO A 105 -21.64 4.36 2.05
C PRO A 105 -23.09 4.26 1.55
N ASP A 106 -23.68 5.37 1.12
CA ASP A 106 -25.02 5.45 0.53
C ASP A 106 -25.03 4.92 -0.92
N ILE A 107 -25.34 3.63 -1.10
CA ILE A 107 -25.28 2.90 -2.39
C ILE A 107 -26.65 2.51 -2.94
#